data_AF-A5KRN3-F1
#
_entry.id   AF-A5KRN3-F1
#
_cell.length_a   1.000
_cell.length_b   1.000
_cell.length_c   1.000
_cell.angle_alpha   90.00
_cell.angle_beta   90.00
_cell.angle_gamma   90.00
#
_symmetry.space_group_name_H-M   'P 1'
#
loop_
_entity.id
_entity.type
_entity.pdbx_description
1 polymer ?
#
loop_
_entity_poly.entity_id
_entity_poly.type
_entity_poly.pdbx_seq_one_letter_code
_entity_poly.pdbx_strand_id
1 'polypeptide(L)'
;MIYPENPNSHMYVLRLKANKWYAGLTSDLEDTIKNHFEGEDDIWTKTYPPRSVDTVMTFHTVMPAHKAIVILNKKLKELYDEYGYDNVRGLQYPS
;
A
#
# COMPACT_ATOMS: atom_id res chain seq x y z
N MET A 1 4.17 6.03 -20.95
CA MET A 1 5.26 5.38 -20.20
C MET A 1 4.88 3.93 -20.04
N ILE A 2 5.62 3.01 -20.65
CA ILE A 2 5.41 1.57 -20.47
C ILE A 2 6.20 1.21 -19.22
N TYR A 3 5.53 0.97 -18.11
CA TYR A 3 6.19 0.47 -16.91
C TYR A 3 6.61 -0.98 -17.23
N PRO A 4 7.91 -1.33 -17.12
CA PRO A 4 8.33 -2.71 -17.31
C PRO A 4 7.53 -3.58 -16.35
N GLU A 5 7.15 -4.77 -16.81
CA GLU A 5 6.35 -5.75 -16.08
C GLU A 5 7.10 -6.30 -14.85
N ASN A 6 7.42 -5.44 -13.90
CA ASN A 6 7.91 -5.87 -12.61
C ASN A 6 6.68 -6.34 -11.83
N PRO A 7 6.58 -7.64 -11.50
CA PRO A 7 5.44 -8.13 -10.75
C PRO A 7 5.41 -7.41 -9.40
N ASN A 8 4.29 -6.75 -9.10
CA ASN A 8 3.98 -6.42 -7.72
C ASN A 8 3.75 -7.74 -7.01
N SER A 9 4.73 -8.16 -6.22
CA SER A 9 4.72 -9.43 -5.49
C SER A 9 4.05 -9.32 -4.13
N HIS A 10 3.81 -8.10 -3.65
CA HIS A 10 3.25 -7.87 -2.32
C HIS A 10 2.19 -6.78 -2.32
N MET A 11 1.11 -7.02 -1.58
CA MET A 11 0.22 -5.97 -1.06
C MET A 11 0.47 -5.84 0.44
N TYR A 12 0.52 -4.62 0.95
CA TYR A 12 0.71 -4.37 2.38
C TYR A 12 -0.27 -3.31 2.89
N VAL A 13 -0.53 -3.35 4.20
CA VAL A 13 -1.31 -2.36 4.93
C VAL A 13 -0.51 -1.91 6.14
N LEU A 14 -0.39 -0.60 6.32
CA LEU A 14 0.25 0.05 7.45
C LEU A 14 -0.81 0.71 8.34
N ARG A 15 -0.66 0.51 9.66
CA ARG A 15 -1.30 1.35 10.68
C ARG A 15 -0.42 2.55 10.93
N LEU A 16 -0.98 3.73 10.82
CA LEU A 16 -0.27 4.98 11.01
C LEU A 16 -0.69 5.64 12.33
N LYS A 17 0.06 6.67 12.73
CA LYS A 17 -0.34 7.57 13.81
C LYS A 17 -1.67 8.27 13.49
N ALA A 18 -2.31 8.83 14.52
CA ALA A 18 -3.60 9.53 14.42
C ALA A 18 -4.74 8.68 13.81
N ASN A 19 -4.73 7.36 14.05
CA ASN A 19 -5.72 6.40 13.55
C ASN A 19 -5.88 6.42 12.02
N LYS A 20 -4.78 6.69 11.30
CA LYS A 20 -4.73 6.67 9.84
C LYS A 20 -4.21 5.33 9.32
N TRP A 21 -4.48 5.07 8.05
CA TRP A 21 -4.12 3.82 7.38
C TRP A 21 -3.56 4.10 5.99
N TYR A 22 -2.67 3.23 5.55
CA TYR A 22 -2.14 3.22 4.19
C TYR A 22 -2.10 1.80 3.64
N ALA A 23 -2.49 1.61 2.38
CA ALA A 23 -2.32 0.33 1.68
C ALA A 23 -1.56 0.52 0.35
N GLY A 24 -0.63 -0.37 0.05
CA GLY A 24 0.23 -0.26 -1.12
C GLY A 24 0.53 -1.59 -1.78
N LEU A 25 1.14 -1.51 -2.96
CA LEU A 25 1.69 -2.62 -3.71
C LEU A 25 3.18 -2.38 -3.91
N THR A 26 3.99 -3.44 -3.85
CA THR A 26 5.42 -3.35 -4.12
C THR A 26 6.00 -4.70 -4.57
N SER A 27 7.09 -4.65 -5.31
CA SER A 27 7.96 -5.80 -5.59
C SER A 27 9.06 -5.98 -4.53
N ASP A 28 9.34 -4.94 -3.74
CA ASP A 28 10.41 -4.92 -2.74
C ASP A 28 9.84 -4.52 -1.37
N LEU A 29 9.31 -5.51 -0.65
CA LEU A 29 8.56 -5.28 0.57
C LEU A 29 9.42 -4.70 1.70
N GLU A 30 10.65 -5.18 1.86
CA GLU A 30 11.52 -4.80 2.98
C GLU A 30 11.92 -3.33 2.85
N ASP A 31 12.47 -2.94 1.71
CA ASP A 31 12.89 -1.56 1.47
C ASP A 31 11.70 -0.61 1.46
N THR A 32 10.56 -0.99 0.87
CA THR A 32 9.35 -0.14 0.85
C THR A 32 8.84 0.12 2.26
N ILE A 33 8.72 -0.91 3.10
CA ILE A 33 8.27 -0.73 4.48
C ILE A 33 9.27 0.14 5.24
N LYS A 34 10.57 -0.14 5.11
CA LYS A 34 11.62 0.66 5.75
C LYS A 34 11.50 2.15 5.38
N ASN A 35 11.39 2.46 4.09
CA ASN A 35 11.28 3.84 3.60
C ASN A 35 10.03 4.57 4.12
N HIS A 36 8.90 3.86 4.27
CA HIS A 36 7.72 4.44 4.92
C HIS A 36 7.96 4.77 6.40
N PHE A 37 8.64 3.90 7.14
CA PHE A 37 8.95 4.13 8.55
C PHE A 37 9.99 5.24 8.75
N GLU A 38 10.94 5.39 7.81
CA GLU A 38 11.93 6.46 7.79
C GLU A 38 11.35 7.80 7.28
N GLY A 39 10.13 7.78 6.72
CA GLY A 39 9.47 8.97 6.21
C GLY A 39 10.12 9.48 4.92
N GLU A 40 10.56 8.57 4.06
CA GLU A 40 11.21 8.88 2.78
C GLU A 40 10.27 8.70 1.57
N ASP A 41 9.18 7.95 1.75
CA ASP A 41 8.29 7.52 0.68
C ASP A 41 7.10 8.49 0.46
N ASP A 42 5.86 8.07 0.74
CA ASP A 42 4.63 8.81 0.46
C ASP A 42 4.34 9.96 1.45
N ILE A 43 3.85 11.11 0.96
CA ILE A 43 3.52 12.30 1.76
C ILE A 43 2.56 11.99 2.91
N TRP A 44 1.60 11.08 2.69
CA TRP A 44 0.66 10.64 3.73
C TRP A 44 1.39 9.94 4.87
N THR A 45 2.32 9.04 4.55
CA THR A 45 3.12 8.33 5.56
C THR A 45 4.17 9.22 6.22
N LYS A 46 4.63 10.28 5.55
CA LYS A 46 5.45 11.35 6.17
C LYS A 46 4.63 12.16 7.18
N THR A 47 3.40 12.52 6.82
CA THR A 47 2.48 13.30 7.67
C THR A 47 1.98 12.49 8.87
N TYR A 48 1.67 11.21 8.64
CA TYR A 48 1.22 10.26 9.65
C TYR A 48 2.20 9.07 9.67
N PRO A 49 3.28 9.14 10.47
CA PRO A 49 4.28 8.08 10.51
C PRO A 49 3.67 6.71 10.81
N PRO A 50 4.15 5.63 10.17
CA PRO A 50 3.74 4.28 10.49
C PRO A 50 4.01 3.93 11.96
N ARG A 51 3.07 3.18 12.55
CA ARG A 51 3.20 2.57 13.88
C ARG A 51 3.50 1.08 13.78
N SER A 52 2.88 0.39 12.84
CA SER A 52 3.05 -1.04 12.63
C SER A 52 2.59 -1.47 11.24
N VAL A 53 3.12 -2.59 10.78
CA VAL A 53 2.57 -3.32 9.64
C VAL A 53 1.38 -4.13 10.13
N ASP A 54 0.25 -4.04 9.44
CA ASP A 54 -0.99 -4.74 9.79
C ASP A 54 -1.18 -6.01 8.98
N THR A 55 -1.07 -5.88 7.67
CA THR A 55 -1.29 -6.97 6.72
C THR A 55 -0.18 -6.97 5.70
N VAL A 56 0.32 -8.17 5.36
CA VAL A 56 1.14 -8.42 4.18
C VAL A 56 0.53 -9.60 3.45
N MET A 57 0.30 -9.45 2.15
CA MET A 57 -0.13 -10.50 1.25
C MET A 57 0.91 -10.65 0.15
N THR A 58 1.54 -11.82 0.08
CA THR A 58 2.53 -12.15 -0.94
C THR A 58 1.88 -12.96 -2.05
N PHE A 59 2.07 -12.53 -3.29
CA PHE A 59 1.65 -13.22 -4.49
C PHE A 59 2.75 -14.20 -4.90
N HIS A 60 2.49 -15.50 -4.78
CA HIS A 60 3.46 -16.56 -5.10
C HIS A 60 3.71 -16.76 -6.61
N THR A 61 3.01 -16.00 -7.45
CA THR A 61 3.19 -16.00 -8.91
C THR A 61 3.28 -14.56 -9.40
N VAL A 62 4.01 -14.35 -10.49
CA VAL A 62 4.07 -13.06 -11.20
C VAL A 62 2.65 -12.58 -11.48
N MET A 63 2.20 -11.56 -10.75
CA MET A 63 0.87 -11.00 -10.91
C MET A 63 0.92 -9.81 -11.88
N PRO A 64 0.14 -9.82 -12.97
CA PRO A 64 -0.01 -8.64 -13.82
C PRO A 64 -0.49 -7.44 -13.00
N ALA A 65 0.08 -6.27 -13.25
CA ALA A 65 -0.21 -5.05 -12.48
C ALA A 65 -1.72 -4.77 -12.34
N HIS A 66 -2.50 -4.94 -13.42
CA HIS A 66 -3.94 -4.73 -13.39
C HIS A 66 -4.67 -5.64 -12.38
N LYS A 67 -4.24 -6.89 -12.19
CA LYS A 67 -4.84 -7.80 -11.20
C LYS A 67 -4.47 -7.38 -9.78
N ALA A 68 -3.20 -7.02 -9.56
CA ALA A 68 -2.74 -6.53 -8.26
C ALA A 68 -3.50 -5.26 -7.84
N ILE A 69 -3.76 -4.35 -8.78
CA ILE A 69 -4.57 -3.14 -8.56
C ILE A 69 -6.01 -3.48 -8.17
N VAL A 70 -6.64 -4.46 -8.81
CA VAL A 70 -8.00 -4.89 -8.42
C VAL A 70 -8.02 -5.40 -6.98
N ILE A 71 -7.01 -6.15 -6.56
CA ILE A 71 -6.87 -6.64 -5.18
C ILE A 71 -6.66 -5.47 -4.20
N LEU A 72 -5.76 -4.53 -4.52
CA LEU A 72 -5.53 -3.33 -3.72
C LEU A 72 -6.81 -2.50 -3.58
N ASN A 73 -7.53 -2.26 -4.66
CA ASN A 73 -8.77 -1.48 -4.65
C ASN A 73 -9.85 -2.14 -3.79
N LYS A 74 -9.95 -3.47 -3.83
CA LYS A 74 -10.84 -4.21 -2.93
C LYS A 74 -10.43 -4.00 -1.47
N LYS A 75 -9.14 -4.12 -1.15
CA LYS A 75 -8.65 -3.91 0.21
C LYS A 75 -8.86 -2.47 0.70
N LEU A 76 -8.63 -1.49 -0.17
CA LEU A 76 -8.91 -0.09 0.12
C LEU A 76 -10.39 0.13 0.40
N LYS A 77 -11.30 -0.47 -0.39
CA LYS A 77 -12.73 -0.42 -0.13
C LYS A 77 -13.08 -0.96 1.26
N GLU A 78 -12.55 -2.11 1.65
CA GLU A 78 -12.75 -2.68 2.99
C GLU A 78 -12.29 -1.71 4.09
N LEU A 79 -11.10 -1.11 3.93
CA LEU A 79 -10.58 -0.12 4.88
C LEU A 79 -11.43 1.15 4.91
N TYR A 80 -11.94 1.62 3.78
CA TYR A 80 -12.82 2.78 3.72
C TYR A 80 -14.16 2.52 4.41
N ASP A 81 -14.74 1.34 4.18
CA ASP A 81 -15.99 0.93 4.82
C ASP A 81 -15.82 0.85 6.36
N GLU A 82 -14.65 0.42 6.84
CA GLU A 82 -14.36 0.25 8.28
C GLU A 82 -13.92 1.54 8.98
N TYR A 83 -13.00 2.31 8.37
CA TYR A 83 -12.32 3.43 9.01
C TYR A 83 -12.72 4.80 8.46
N GLY A 84 -13.44 4.85 7.34
CA GLY A 84 -13.86 6.09 6.68
C GLY A 84 -12.82 6.68 5.73
N TYR A 85 -13.31 7.41 4.72
CA TYR A 85 -12.51 7.92 3.61
C TYR A 85 -11.40 8.89 4.02
N ASP A 86 -11.61 9.69 5.08
CA ASP A 86 -10.61 10.64 5.57
C ASP A 86 -9.44 9.99 6.33
N ASN A 87 -9.57 8.70 6.66
CA ASN A 87 -8.60 7.99 7.48
C ASN A 87 -7.70 7.04 6.69
N VAL A 88 -7.98 6.82 5.41
CA VAL A 88 -7.32 5.81 4.60
C VAL A 88 -6.76 6.44 3.33
N ARG A 89 -5.51 6.13 3.00
CA ARG A 89 -4.93 6.37 1.67
C ARG A 89 -4.34 5.07 1.14
N GLY A 90 -4.00 5.08 -0.14
CA GLY A 90 -3.20 4.01 -0.70
C GLY A 90 -2.46 4.48 -1.93
N LEU A 91 -1.64 3.59 -2.47
CA LEU A 91 -0.94 3.83 -3.71
C LEU A 91 -1.95 4.22 -4.81
N GLN A 92 -1.85 5.45 -5.30
CA GLN A 92 -2.67 5.90 -6.41
C GLN A 92 -2.03 5.39 -7.71
N TYR A 93 -2.69 4.44 -8.37
CA TYR A 93 -2.33 4.12 -9.75
C TYR A 93 -2.94 5.19 -10.67
N PRO A 94 -2.17 5.82 -11.57
CA PRO A 94 -2.75 6.74 -12.54
C PRO A 94 -3.80 6.00 -13.38
N SER A 95 -5.04 6.48 -13.30
CA SER A 95 -6.20 6.03 -14.08
C SER A 95 -6.00 6.22 -15.57
#